data_AF-A0A0D7B6H2-F1
#
_entry.id   AF-A0A0D7B6H2-F1
#
_cell.length_a   1.000
_cell.length_b   1.000
_cell.length_c   1.000
_cell.angle_alpha   90.00
_cell.angle_beta   90.00
_cell.angle_gamma   90.00
#
_symmetry.space_group_name_H-M   'P 1'
#
loop_
_entity.id
_entity.type
_entity.pdbx_description
1 polymer ?
#
loop_
_entity_poly.entity_id
_entity_poly.type
_entity_poly.pdbx_seq_one_letter_code
_entity_poly.pdbx_strand_id
1 'polypeptide(L)'
;MLLRYLFSIALAAVSIAAPTPAPAGFDARVSVDLTVVRTQLDTIFNGLGSAYHNWLSNKSDFGHQQALCSITTRLNSQQTATLQKLNVKLDRQCRQIVLRSRLNDFSPGFGDAWWKWYYNRSNAGYAQQLCDLATQLSLRQRNSLLNLGVDVDMLGCRR
;
A
#
# COMPACT_ATOMS: atom_id res chain seq x y z
N MET A 1 87.75 0.63 5.63
CA MET A 1 86.59 1.10 6.42
C MET A 1 85.39 0.20 6.08
N LEU A 2 84.76 -0.41 7.10
CA LEU A 2 83.43 -1.05 7.14
C LEU A 2 83.21 -2.30 6.26
N LEU A 3 83.10 -3.54 6.76
CA LEU A 3 82.32 -4.16 7.86
C LEU A 3 80.80 -4.27 7.59
N ARG A 4 80.32 -5.53 7.60
CA ARG A 4 79.04 -6.09 8.15
C ARG A 4 78.25 -6.92 7.13
N TYR A 5 78.21 -8.25 7.28
CA TYR A 5 77.38 -9.08 8.18
C TYR A 5 75.89 -9.13 7.80
N LEU A 6 75.48 -10.35 7.39
CA LEU A 6 74.22 -11.07 7.56
C LEU A 6 72.90 -10.30 7.40
N PHE A 7 71.97 -10.82 6.59
CA PHE A 7 70.63 -11.20 7.08
C PHE A 7 69.89 -12.02 6.01
N SER A 8 69.58 -13.26 6.36
CA SER A 8 68.62 -14.12 5.66
C SER A 8 67.26 -13.43 5.58
N ILE A 9 66.63 -13.44 4.40
CA ILE A 9 65.19 -13.15 4.29
C ILE A 9 64.51 -14.36 3.66
N ALA A 10 63.60 -14.90 4.44
CA ALA A 10 62.83 -16.11 4.21
C ALA A 10 61.85 -15.97 3.04
N LEU A 11 61.64 -17.11 2.39
CA LEU A 11 60.63 -17.36 1.38
C LEU A 11 59.22 -17.25 2.00
N ALA A 12 58.44 -16.25 1.62
CA ALA A 12 57.00 -16.21 1.86
C ALA A 12 56.29 -16.31 0.51
N ALA A 13 55.89 -17.54 0.15
CA ALA A 13 54.99 -17.76 -0.98
C ALA A 13 53.62 -17.20 -0.62
N VAL A 14 53.33 -15.98 -1.07
CA VAL A 14 51.98 -15.42 -1.02
C VAL A 14 51.20 -16.03 -2.18
N SER A 15 50.43 -17.07 -1.89
CA SER A 15 49.37 -17.54 -2.78
C SER A 15 48.32 -16.44 -2.90
N ILE A 16 48.44 -15.59 -3.91
CA ILE A 16 47.34 -14.72 -4.33
C ILE A 16 46.35 -15.63 -5.06
N ALA A 17 45.41 -16.21 -4.33
CA ALA A 17 44.20 -16.73 -4.94
C ALA A 17 43.50 -15.54 -5.61
N ALA A 18 43.52 -15.50 -6.94
CA ALA A 18 42.77 -14.53 -7.70
C ALA A 18 41.30 -14.60 -7.25
N PRO A 19 40.64 -13.49 -6.89
CA PRO A 19 39.21 -13.50 -6.71
C PRO A 19 38.61 -13.90 -8.05
N THR A 20 37.97 -15.08 -8.08
CA THR A 20 37.13 -15.50 -9.18
C THR A 20 36.17 -14.36 -9.51
N PRO A 21 36.11 -13.87 -10.77
CA PRO A 21 35.07 -12.95 -11.15
C PRO A 21 33.75 -13.68 -10.99
N ALA A 22 33.01 -13.39 -9.91
CA ALA A 22 31.62 -13.77 -9.81
C ALA A 22 30.94 -13.22 -11.07
N PRO A 23 30.14 -14.03 -11.79
CA PRO A 23 29.29 -13.49 -12.83
C PRO A 23 28.32 -12.53 -12.15
N ALA A 24 28.63 -11.23 -12.22
CA ALA A 24 27.67 -10.17 -11.96
C ALA A 24 26.63 -10.28 -13.06
N GLY A 25 25.66 -11.18 -12.86
CA GLY A 25 24.40 -11.18 -13.56
C GLY A 25 23.78 -9.82 -13.31
N PHE A 26 23.95 -8.93 -14.28
CA PHE A 26 23.22 -7.67 -14.37
C PHE A 26 21.75 -8.00 -14.66
N ASP A 27 21.01 -8.39 -13.63
CA ASP A 27 19.56 -8.29 -13.62
C ASP A 27 19.13 -6.92 -13.04
N ALA A 28 19.83 -5.87 -13.45
CA ALA A 28 19.52 -4.48 -13.10
C ALA A 28 18.49 -3.86 -14.06
N ARG A 29 17.93 -4.62 -15.01
CA ARG A 29 17.00 -4.10 -16.03
C ARG A 29 15.52 -4.32 -15.68
N VAL A 30 15.19 -5.15 -14.68
CA VAL A 30 13.81 -5.37 -14.22
C VAL A 30 13.50 -4.69 -12.88
N SER A 31 14.52 -4.20 -12.18
CA SER A 31 14.35 -3.10 -11.21
C SER A 31 14.27 -1.78 -11.99
N VAL A 32 13.17 -1.54 -12.71
CA VAL A 32 12.81 -0.16 -13.08
C VAL A 32 12.79 0.60 -11.76
N ASP A 33 13.81 1.42 -11.54
CA ASP A 33 14.28 1.85 -10.23
C ASP A 33 13.10 2.29 -9.34
N LEU A 34 12.67 1.39 -8.47
CA LEU A 34 11.52 1.61 -7.57
C LEU A 34 11.80 2.83 -6.67
N THR A 35 13.07 3.16 -6.47
CA THR A 35 13.52 4.38 -5.80
C THR A 35 13.21 5.62 -6.64
N VAL A 36 13.53 5.61 -7.94
CA VAL A 36 13.22 6.72 -8.86
C VAL A 36 11.71 6.91 -9.00
N VAL A 37 10.95 5.82 -9.18
CA VAL A 37 9.49 5.89 -9.24
C VAL A 37 8.92 6.41 -7.92
N ARG A 38 9.42 5.95 -6.76
CA ARG A 38 9.03 6.45 -5.44
C ARG A 38 9.29 7.95 -5.30
N THR A 39 10.49 8.41 -5.65
CA THR A 39 10.85 9.83 -5.58
C THR A 39 9.98 10.68 -6.51
N GLN A 40 9.69 10.22 -7.72
CA GLN A 40 8.79 10.91 -8.65
C GLN A 40 7.34 10.93 -8.17
N LEU A 41 6.89 9.91 -7.45
CA LEU A 41 5.56 9.90 -6.85
C LEU A 41 5.49 10.85 -5.65
N ASP A 42 6.54 10.93 -4.84
CA ASP A 42 6.59 11.85 -3.69
C ASP A 42 6.66 13.34 -4.11
N THR A 43 7.14 13.65 -5.32
CA THR A 43 7.03 15.03 -5.88
C THR A 43 5.62 15.38 -6.32
N ILE A 44 4.78 14.39 -6.68
CA ILE A 44 3.36 14.60 -6.98
C ILE A 44 2.60 14.89 -5.69
N PHE A 45 2.82 14.05 -4.67
CA PHE A 45 2.20 14.20 -3.36
C PHE A 45 3.06 13.51 -2.30
N ASN A 46 3.33 14.19 -1.20
CA ASN A 46 4.17 13.66 -0.12
C ASN A 46 3.61 12.34 0.42
N GLY A 47 4.43 11.28 0.40
CA GLY A 47 4.09 9.95 0.90
C GLY A 47 3.42 9.04 -0.13
N LEU A 48 3.15 9.53 -1.34
CA LEU A 48 2.55 8.73 -2.41
C LEU A 48 3.50 7.62 -2.89
N GLY A 49 4.80 7.89 -2.96
CA GLY A 49 5.79 6.90 -3.33
C GLY A 49 5.87 5.76 -2.32
N SER A 50 5.87 6.08 -1.03
CA SER A 50 5.84 5.08 0.03
C SER A 50 4.55 4.26 0.03
N ALA A 51 3.39 4.91 -0.11
CA ALA A 51 2.10 4.21 -0.19
C ALA A 51 2.01 3.30 -1.41
N TYR A 52 2.52 3.73 -2.56
CA TYR A 52 2.56 2.93 -3.78
C TYR A 52 3.51 1.73 -3.64
N HIS A 53 4.68 1.93 -3.03
CA HIS A 53 5.63 0.86 -2.74
C HIS A 53 5.00 -0.22 -1.83
N ASN A 54 4.35 0.19 -0.74
CA ASN A 54 3.69 -0.73 0.18
C ASN A 54 2.54 -1.49 -0.50
N TRP A 55 1.76 -0.81 -1.36
CA TRP A 55 0.75 -1.48 -2.17
C TRP A 55 1.36 -2.51 -3.14
N LEU A 56 2.49 -2.20 -3.79
CA LEU A 56 3.17 -3.16 -4.66
C LEU A 56 3.70 -4.38 -3.90
N SER A 57 4.15 -4.22 -2.65
CA SER A 57 4.67 -5.33 -1.84
C SER A 57 3.57 -6.28 -1.38
N ASN A 58 2.37 -5.77 -1.08
CA ASN A 58 1.20 -6.59 -0.81
C ASN A 58 -0.09 -5.89 -1.27
N LYS A 59 -0.57 -6.27 -2.46
CA LYS A 59 -1.75 -5.67 -3.09
C LYS A 59 -3.07 -6.04 -2.43
N SER A 60 -3.14 -7.14 -1.69
CA SER A 60 -4.36 -7.58 -1.00
C SER A 60 -4.47 -7.03 0.43
N ASP A 61 -3.42 -6.39 0.93
CA ASP A 61 -3.44 -5.75 2.24
C ASP A 61 -4.36 -4.53 2.24
N PHE A 62 -5.39 -4.57 3.10
CA PHE A 62 -6.38 -3.50 3.18
C PHE A 62 -5.75 -2.19 3.66
N GLY A 63 -4.77 -2.23 4.58
CA GLY A 63 -4.10 -1.03 5.09
C GLY A 63 -3.28 -0.34 4.00
N HIS A 64 -2.56 -1.10 3.17
CA HIS A 64 -1.82 -0.56 2.03
C HIS A 64 -2.74 0.02 0.97
N GLN A 65 -3.85 -0.67 0.66
CA GLN A 65 -4.88 -0.17 -0.25
C GLN A 65 -5.50 1.13 0.29
N GLN A 66 -5.88 1.16 1.57
CA GLN A 66 -6.47 2.33 2.23
C GLN A 66 -5.51 3.53 2.22
N ALA A 67 -4.23 3.32 2.53
CA ALA A 67 -3.23 4.38 2.53
C ALA A 67 -3.07 4.99 1.13
N LEU A 68 -2.91 4.15 0.10
CA LEU A 68 -2.81 4.60 -1.28
C LEU A 68 -4.09 5.30 -1.75
N CYS A 69 -5.26 4.76 -1.44
CA CYS A 69 -6.54 5.33 -1.82
C CYS A 69 -6.86 6.66 -1.11
N SER A 70 -6.43 6.82 0.14
CA SER A 70 -6.62 8.06 0.91
C SER A 70 -5.77 9.21 0.36
N ILE A 71 -4.56 8.92 -0.12
CA ILE A 71 -3.71 9.93 -0.77
C ILE A 71 -4.29 10.30 -2.13
N THR A 72 -4.66 9.28 -2.91
CA THR A 72 -5.05 9.48 -4.32
C THR A 72 -6.38 10.19 -4.49
N THR A 73 -7.31 10.03 -3.54
CA THR A 73 -8.57 10.81 -3.48
C THR A 73 -8.38 12.28 -3.15
N ARG A 74 -7.18 12.70 -2.72
CA ARG A 74 -6.81 14.10 -2.42
C ARG A 74 -6.01 14.76 -3.54
N LEU A 75 -5.63 14.00 -4.58
CA LEU A 75 -4.90 14.55 -5.72
C LEU A 75 -5.81 15.48 -6.53
N ASN A 76 -5.27 16.62 -6.95
CA ASN A 76 -5.93 17.50 -7.90
C ASN A 76 -5.79 16.97 -9.34
N SER A 77 -6.51 17.57 -10.28
CA SER A 77 -6.52 17.15 -11.69
C SER A 77 -5.13 17.11 -12.34
N GLN A 78 -4.27 18.07 -12.02
CA GLN A 78 -2.90 18.14 -12.55
C GLN A 78 -2.02 17.02 -11.97
N GLN A 79 -2.11 16.76 -10.67
CA GLN A 79 -1.42 15.65 -10.00
C GLN A 79 -1.88 14.29 -10.54
N THR A 80 -3.19 14.12 -10.73
CA THR A 80 -3.76 12.91 -11.33
C THR A 80 -3.27 12.70 -12.76
N ALA A 81 -3.22 13.76 -13.58
CA ALA A 81 -2.70 13.67 -14.95
C ALA A 81 -1.21 13.28 -14.98
N THR A 82 -0.40 13.85 -14.08
CA THR A 82 1.03 13.47 -13.95
C THR A 82 1.19 12.02 -13.52
N LEU A 83 0.36 11.55 -12.58
CA LEU A 83 0.38 10.17 -12.12
C LEU A 83 -0.01 9.18 -13.24
N GLN A 84 -1.01 9.52 -14.07
CA GLN A 84 -1.39 8.74 -15.23
C GLN A 84 -0.27 8.67 -16.29
N LYS A 85 0.49 9.76 -16.48
CA LYS A 85 1.66 9.80 -17.37
C LYS A 85 2.79 8.87 -16.89
N LEU A 86 2.91 8.64 -15.59
CA LEU A 86 3.83 7.65 -15.02
C LEU A 86 3.32 6.20 -15.14
N ASN A 87 2.22 5.97 -15.87
CA ASN A 87 1.56 4.67 -16.04
C ASN A 87 1.17 3.99 -14.71
N VAL A 88 1.01 4.78 -13.65
CA VAL A 88 0.50 4.29 -12.37
C VAL A 88 -1.02 4.24 -12.46
N LYS A 89 -1.55 3.04 -12.71
CA LYS A 89 -3.00 2.81 -12.72
C LYS A 89 -3.47 2.52 -11.30
N LEU A 90 -4.07 3.53 -10.68
CA LEU A 90 -4.69 3.38 -9.36
C LEU A 90 -6.02 2.65 -9.48
N ASP A 91 -6.32 1.83 -8.48
CA ASP A 91 -7.53 1.02 -8.45
C ASP A 91 -8.79 1.89 -8.49
N ARG A 92 -9.75 1.54 -9.35
CA ARG A 92 -11.04 2.24 -9.47
C ARG A 92 -11.90 2.13 -8.20
N GLN A 93 -11.52 1.24 -7.28
CA GLN A 93 -12.26 0.97 -6.06
C GLN A 93 -11.91 1.90 -4.88
N CYS A 94 -11.00 2.86 -5.07
CA CYS A 94 -10.52 3.71 -3.96
C CYS A 94 -11.62 4.45 -3.21
N ARG A 95 -12.70 4.87 -3.89
CA ARG A 95 -13.86 5.48 -3.21
C ARG A 95 -14.48 4.53 -2.18
N GLN A 96 -14.62 3.25 -2.53
CA GLN A 96 -15.23 2.25 -1.65
C GLN A 96 -14.29 1.77 -0.56
N ILE A 97 -12.97 1.74 -0.80
CA ILE A 97 -11.97 1.40 0.20
C ILE A 97 -11.89 2.48 1.28
N VAL A 98 -11.88 3.76 0.87
CA VAL A 98 -11.94 4.90 1.81
C VAL A 98 -13.27 4.91 2.57
N LEU A 99 -14.39 4.62 1.91
CA LEU A 99 -15.68 4.50 2.58
C LEU A 99 -15.68 3.37 3.61
N ARG A 100 -15.21 2.17 3.24
CA ARG A 100 -15.04 1.03 4.16
C ARG A 100 -14.21 1.40 5.39
N SER A 101 -13.09 2.09 5.20
CA SER A 101 -12.26 2.56 6.31
C SER A 101 -13.03 3.52 7.22
N ARG A 102 -13.66 4.56 6.65
CA ARG A 102 -14.41 5.53 7.44
C ARG A 102 -15.50 4.84 8.24
N LEU A 103 -16.21 3.92 7.61
CA LEU A 103 -17.24 3.10 8.26
C LEU A 103 -16.69 2.28 9.43
N ASN A 104 -15.48 1.72 9.33
CA ASN A 104 -14.81 1.06 10.44
C ASN A 104 -14.39 2.03 11.57
N ASP A 105 -14.07 3.29 11.25
CA ASP A 105 -13.82 4.33 12.26
C ASP A 105 -15.10 4.71 13.04
N PHE A 106 -16.28 4.60 12.43
CA PHE A 106 -17.57 4.84 13.11
C PHE A 106 -17.96 3.73 14.06
N SER A 107 -17.71 2.49 13.67
CA SER A 107 -17.94 1.30 14.47
C SER A 107 -17.02 0.17 13.99
N PRO A 108 -16.22 -0.45 14.87
CA PRO A 108 -15.38 -1.57 14.50
C PRO A 108 -16.16 -2.67 13.77
N GLY A 109 -15.64 -3.12 12.63
CA GLY A 109 -16.24 -4.20 11.83
C GLY A 109 -17.45 -3.78 10.96
N PHE A 110 -17.98 -2.56 11.09
CA PHE A 110 -19.11 -2.10 10.29
C PHE A 110 -18.74 -1.93 8.81
N GLY A 111 -17.58 -1.33 8.54
CA GLY A 111 -17.06 -1.20 7.19
C GLY A 111 -16.79 -2.55 6.52
N ASP A 112 -16.33 -3.54 7.28
CA ASP A 112 -16.09 -4.89 6.76
C ASP A 112 -17.40 -5.62 6.43
N ALA A 113 -18.42 -5.50 7.27
CA ALA A 113 -19.75 -6.02 6.98
C ALA A 113 -20.37 -5.32 5.77
N TRP A 114 -20.25 -4.00 5.70
CA TRP A 114 -20.72 -3.21 4.57
C TRP A 114 -20.03 -3.63 3.27
N TRP A 115 -18.73 -3.89 3.30
CA TRP A 115 -17.96 -4.35 2.14
C TRP A 115 -18.43 -5.71 1.64
N LYS A 116 -18.64 -6.68 2.54
CA LYS A 116 -19.17 -8.01 2.18
C LYS A 116 -20.54 -7.90 1.50
N TRP A 117 -21.44 -7.10 2.07
CA TRP A 117 -22.75 -6.83 1.48
C TRP A 117 -22.63 -6.11 0.13
N TYR A 118 -21.77 -5.09 0.02
CA TYR A 118 -21.60 -4.29 -1.20
C TYR A 118 -21.19 -5.14 -2.40
N TYR A 119 -20.27 -6.10 -2.21
CA TYR A 119 -19.81 -7.03 -3.26
C TYR A 119 -20.77 -8.19 -3.52
N ASN A 120 -21.60 -8.57 -2.54
CA ASN A 120 -22.51 -9.69 -2.65
C ASN A 120 -23.88 -9.37 -2.03
N ARG A 121 -24.61 -8.48 -2.73
CA ARG A 121 -25.90 -7.96 -2.27
C ARG A 121 -27.01 -9.02 -2.20
N SER A 122 -26.89 -10.11 -2.96
CA SER A 122 -27.83 -11.23 -2.95
C SER A 122 -27.70 -12.13 -1.72
N ASN A 123 -26.61 -12.01 -0.95
CA ASN A 123 -26.40 -12.81 0.24
C ASN A 123 -27.15 -12.22 1.43
N ALA A 124 -28.27 -12.85 1.80
CA ALA A 124 -29.10 -12.44 2.94
C ALA A 124 -28.33 -12.44 4.28
N GLY A 125 -27.33 -13.33 4.45
CA GLY A 125 -26.50 -13.36 5.66
C GLY A 125 -25.60 -12.12 5.82
N TYR A 126 -25.08 -11.57 4.71
CA TYR A 126 -24.31 -10.33 4.76
C TYR A 126 -25.19 -9.10 5.01
N ALA A 127 -26.41 -9.09 4.45
CA ALA A 127 -27.40 -8.07 4.78
C ALA A 127 -27.77 -8.11 6.26
N GLN A 128 -28.06 -9.31 6.81
CA GLN A 128 -28.39 -9.48 8.22
C GLN A 128 -27.25 -9.04 9.14
N GLN A 129 -26.01 -9.45 8.87
CA GLN A 129 -24.85 -9.04 9.66
C GLN A 129 -24.68 -7.52 9.69
N LEU A 130 -24.88 -6.85 8.55
CA LEU A 130 -24.82 -5.40 8.46
C LEU A 130 -25.97 -4.74 9.24
N CYS A 131 -27.17 -5.32 9.18
CA CYS A 131 -28.33 -4.86 9.95
C CYS A 131 -28.11 -4.98 11.46
N ASP A 132 -27.60 -6.11 11.94
CA ASP A 132 -27.33 -6.35 13.36
C ASP A 132 -26.36 -5.30 13.91
N LEU A 133 -25.30 -4.99 13.17
CA LEU A 133 -24.35 -3.93 13.51
C LEU A 133 -25.01 -2.54 13.44
N ALA A 134 -25.86 -2.28 12.45
CA ALA A 134 -26.60 -1.02 12.33
C ALA A 134 -27.55 -0.79 13.51
N THR A 135 -28.14 -1.85 14.10
CA THR A 135 -29.00 -1.69 15.28
C THR A 135 -28.26 -1.17 16.51
N GLN A 136 -26.97 -1.48 16.63
CA GLN A 136 -26.10 -1.06 17.74
C GLN A 136 -25.67 0.41 17.63
N LEU A 137 -25.91 1.06 16.48
CA LEU A 137 -25.55 2.46 16.27
C LEU A 137 -26.54 3.42 16.94
N SER A 138 -26.01 4.46 17.57
CA SER A 138 -26.79 5.60 18.06
C SER A 138 -27.45 6.37 16.91
N LEU A 139 -28.52 7.11 17.20
CA LEU A 139 -29.18 8.00 16.23
C LEU A 139 -28.20 8.98 15.55
N ARG A 140 -27.24 9.52 16.31
CA ARG A 140 -26.20 10.40 15.74
C ARG A 140 -25.31 9.65 14.75
N GLN A 141 -24.91 8.42 15.06
CA GLN A 141 -24.12 7.59 14.14
C GLN A 141 -24.90 7.25 12.86
N ARG A 142 -26.19 6.93 12.95
CA ARG A 142 -27.05 6.68 11.78
C ARG A 142 -27.16 7.90 10.87
N ASN A 143 -27.37 9.09 11.45
CA ASN A 143 -27.40 10.34 10.66
C ASN A 143 -26.05 10.63 9.98
N SER A 144 -24.93 10.31 10.64
CA SER A 144 -23.59 10.41 10.03
C SER A 144 -23.39 9.41 8.89
N LEU A 145 -23.93 8.19 8.98
CA LEU A 145 -23.90 7.23 7.87
C LEU A 145 -24.67 7.74 6.65
N LEU A 146 -25.84 8.34 6.87
CA LEU A 146 -26.64 8.93 5.79
C LEU A 146 -25.86 10.05 5.08
N ASN A 147 -25.13 10.89 5.82
CA ASN A 147 -24.25 11.92 5.26
C ASN A 147 -23.08 11.35 4.44
N LEU A 148 -22.71 10.09 4.66
CA LEU A 148 -21.73 9.35 3.86
C LEU A 148 -22.35 8.61 2.67
N GLY A 149 -23.66 8.74 2.46
CA GLY A 149 -24.41 8.06 1.42
C GLY A 149 -24.70 6.59 1.73
N VAL A 150 -24.59 6.19 3.01
CA VAL A 150 -24.96 4.85 3.49
C VAL A 150 -26.29 4.95 4.22
N ASP A 151 -27.36 4.66 3.49
CA ASP A 151 -28.70 4.58 4.03
C ASP A 151 -28.95 3.17 4.59
N VAL A 152 -29.01 3.06 5.93
CA VAL A 152 -29.26 1.80 6.63
C VAL A 152 -30.73 1.40 6.64
N ASP A 153 -31.65 2.34 6.38
CA ASP A 153 -33.08 2.05 6.27
C ASP A 153 -33.39 1.43 4.89
N MET A 154 -32.64 1.83 3.84
CA MET A 154 -32.65 1.16 2.53
C MET A 154 -32.09 -0.27 2.55
N LEU A 155 -31.32 -0.65 3.57
CA LEU A 155 -30.83 -2.03 3.71
C LEU A 155 -31.93 -3.04 4.05
N GLY A 156 -33.17 -2.57 4.29
CA GLY A 156 -34.30 -3.45 4.61
C GLY A 156 -34.21 -4.04 6.01
N CYS A 157 -33.42 -3.42 6.89
CA CYS A 157 -33.29 -3.80 8.30
C CYS A 157 -34.59 -3.50 9.05
N ARG A 158 -35.65 -4.28 8.79
CA ARG A 158 -36.86 -4.25 9.61
C ARG A 158 -36.48 -4.72 11.00
N ARG A 159 -36.71 -3.85 11.99
CA ARG A 159 -36.86 -4.28 13.38
C ARG A 159 -37.99 -5.28 13.51
#